data_AF-A0A3S4FWC3-F1
#
_entry.id   AF-A0A3S4FWC3-F1
#
_cell.length_a   1.000
_cell.length_b   1.000
_cell.length_c   1.000
_cell.angle_alpha   90.00
_cell.angle_beta   90.00
_cell.angle_gamma   90.00
#
_symmetry.space_group_name_H-M   'P 1'
#
loop_
_entity.id
_entity.type
_entity.pdbx_description
1 polymer ?
#
loop_
_entity_poly.entity_id
_entity_poly.type
_entity_poly.pdbx_seq_one_letter_code
_entity_poly.pdbx_strand_id
1 'polypeptide(L)'
;MNNLKLTTLPWLENNALSQGIGALLPQLPNIILGTGGDDLLKGSNGKDWVFGFAGDDIIKLNTPENDADTVFAGDGDDEIYTGDNATVFAGAGNDSLRMTESSTIFMGDGDDRVDAGLDVHGHNTVFGGDGNDRINFNYGIYWGIHYGIDDPPREIMPEDDVIYGGAGDDWIQPMGENNLVHGDEGNDLISVELLLQTPTDNGRLYGDDGDDKIYIVNEPFPGYNIGQLGTHFNLDGGAGNDLLLSSSSGGDTLTGGSGNDVFLYEWVGATSAKDPDIITDFTFNEQEQDKINLRELNDSGYEYYDNLIGWEVDSDLTFIGYQPFSGNGKEVRLEHTAEGTNVEVDPFVEPSAELFQIQLVGVTQELTQEAFIL
;
A
#
# COMPACT_ATOMS: atom_id res chain seq x y z
N MET A 1 86.07 -1.08 15.71
CA MET A 1 85.70 -2.18 14.78
C MET A 1 84.45 -2.83 15.36
N ASN A 2 83.27 -2.89 14.73
CA ASN A 2 82.90 -2.63 13.34
C ASN A 2 81.47 -2.08 13.27
N ASN A 3 81.29 -1.13 12.36
CA ASN A 3 80.03 -0.76 11.75
C ASN A 3 79.38 -1.98 11.07
N LEU A 4 78.05 -2.11 11.18
CA LEU A 4 77.26 -2.76 10.15
C LEU A 4 76.14 -1.80 9.74
N LYS A 5 76.35 -1.24 8.55
CA LYS A 5 75.42 -0.40 7.80
C LYS A 5 74.14 -1.19 7.53
N LEU A 6 72.99 -0.58 7.81
CA LEU A 6 71.74 -0.99 7.20
C LEU A 6 71.80 -0.56 5.73
N THR A 7 72.15 -1.48 4.84
CA THR A 7 72.08 -1.28 3.39
C THR A 7 70.63 -1.34 2.97
N THR A 8 70.15 -0.24 2.41
CA THR A 8 68.90 -0.17 1.65
C THR A 8 68.86 -1.28 0.59
N LEU A 9 67.84 -2.13 0.64
CA LEU A 9 67.32 -2.81 -0.54
C LEU A 9 66.15 -1.97 -1.05
N PRO A 10 66.34 -1.11 -2.06
CA PRO A 10 65.24 -0.45 -2.72
C PRO A 10 64.57 -1.47 -3.65
N TRP A 11 63.23 -1.39 -3.73
CA TRP A 11 62.35 -2.14 -4.64
C TRP A 11 61.95 -3.57 -4.21
N LEU A 12 61.03 -3.71 -3.24
CA LEU A 12 59.98 -4.76 -3.29
C LEU A 12 58.86 -4.72 -2.22
N GLU A 13 58.63 -3.63 -1.47
CA GLU A 13 57.58 -3.66 -0.41
C GLU A 13 56.48 -2.58 -0.45
N ASN A 14 56.38 -1.74 -1.50
CA ASN A 14 55.39 -0.64 -1.49
C ASN A 14 54.31 -0.64 -2.59
N ASN A 15 54.26 -1.66 -3.47
CA ASN A 15 53.28 -1.68 -4.57
C ASN A 15 52.25 -2.82 -4.54
N ALA A 16 52.39 -3.83 -3.68
CA ALA A 16 51.42 -4.92 -3.57
C ALA A 16 50.38 -4.70 -2.45
N LEU A 17 50.74 -3.97 -1.37
CA LEU A 17 49.81 -3.65 -0.28
C LEU A 17 48.94 -2.42 -0.59
N SER A 18 49.42 -1.46 -1.38
CA SER A 18 48.64 -0.25 -1.71
C SER A 18 47.50 -0.51 -2.71
N GLN A 19 47.70 -1.45 -3.66
CA GLN A 19 46.67 -1.79 -4.64
C GLN A 19 45.60 -2.76 -4.10
N GLY A 20 45.89 -3.51 -3.03
CA GLY A 20 44.92 -4.39 -2.36
C GLY A 20 44.05 -3.65 -1.33
N ILE A 21 44.65 -2.77 -0.53
CA ILE A 21 43.92 -2.01 0.51
C ILE A 21 43.08 -0.90 -0.12
N GLY A 22 43.55 -0.25 -1.19
CA GLY A 22 42.81 0.83 -1.86
C GLY A 22 41.46 0.42 -2.45
N ALA A 23 41.31 -0.87 -2.80
CA ALA A 23 40.03 -1.43 -3.27
C ALA A 23 39.10 -1.88 -2.12
N LEU A 24 39.65 -2.07 -0.91
CA LEU A 24 38.91 -2.48 0.28
C LEU A 24 38.45 -1.28 1.12
N LEU A 25 39.16 -0.15 1.07
CA LEU A 25 38.81 1.06 1.83
C LEU A 25 37.39 1.58 1.56
N PRO A 26 36.89 1.61 0.30
CA PRO A 26 35.51 2.03 0.02
C PRO A 26 34.44 1.02 0.45
N GLN A 27 34.84 -0.16 0.97
CA GLN A 27 33.94 -1.19 1.48
C GLN A 27 34.06 -1.36 3.01
N LEU A 28 34.85 -0.50 3.68
CA LEU A 28 34.90 -0.50 5.13
C LEU A 28 33.76 0.33 5.71
N PRO A 29 33.26 -0.03 6.89
CA PRO A 29 32.29 0.81 7.56
C PRO A 29 32.83 2.20 7.89
N ASN A 30 32.08 3.26 7.56
CA ASN A 30 32.46 4.63 7.91
C ASN A 30 31.44 5.30 8.84
N ILE A 31 31.90 6.37 9.47
CA ILE A 31 31.05 7.35 10.13
C ILE A 31 31.18 8.63 9.32
N ILE A 32 30.06 9.10 8.79
CA ILE A 32 29.93 10.33 7.99
C ILE A 32 29.17 11.33 8.85
N LEU A 33 29.73 12.53 9.02
CA LEU A 33 29.18 13.58 9.87
C LEU A 33 28.99 14.85 9.05
N GLY A 34 27.76 15.36 9.06
CA GLY A 34 27.40 16.71 8.64
C GLY A 34 27.66 17.75 9.74
N THR A 35 26.92 18.84 9.67
CA THR A 35 27.06 20.05 10.46
C THR A 35 25.69 20.57 10.89
N GLY A 36 25.61 21.77 11.44
CA GLY A 36 24.31 22.38 11.80
C GLY A 36 23.71 23.23 10.68
N GLY A 37 24.10 22.99 9.42
CA GLY A 37 23.48 23.60 8.26
C GLY A 37 23.62 22.68 7.06
N ASP A 38 22.95 23.02 5.96
CA ASP A 38 22.74 22.19 4.78
C ASP A 38 24.02 21.52 4.24
N ASP A 39 24.05 20.19 4.26
CA ASP A 39 25.17 19.36 3.86
C ASP A 39 24.84 18.44 2.68
N LEU A 40 25.88 18.05 1.93
CA LEU A 40 25.80 16.98 0.93
C LEU A 40 26.64 15.80 1.42
N LEU A 41 25.96 14.78 1.94
CA LEU A 41 26.56 13.59 2.51
C LEU A 41 26.47 12.43 1.52
N LYS A 42 27.59 11.72 1.34
CA LYS A 42 27.69 10.61 0.39
C LYS A 42 28.27 9.38 1.08
N GLY A 43 27.51 8.30 1.02
CA GLY A 43 27.94 6.98 1.44
C GLY A 43 29.10 6.44 0.60
N SER A 44 29.65 5.36 1.10
CA SER A 44 30.61 4.47 0.49
C SER A 44 29.89 3.18 0.09
N ASN A 45 30.63 2.24 -0.51
CA ASN A 45 30.06 0.94 -0.86
C ASN A 45 29.97 -0.03 0.32
N GLY A 46 30.46 0.36 1.51
CA GLY A 46 30.37 -0.44 2.73
C GLY A 46 29.44 0.22 3.74
N LYS A 47 29.12 -0.53 4.81
CA LYS A 47 28.14 -0.09 5.83
C LYS A 47 28.52 1.22 6.51
N ASP A 48 27.77 2.27 6.26
CA ASP A 48 28.00 3.60 6.81
C ASP A 48 26.99 3.99 7.88
N TRP A 49 27.47 4.80 8.82
CA TRP A 49 26.64 5.53 9.77
C TRP A 49 26.70 7.00 9.41
N VAL A 50 25.57 7.56 9.00
CA VAL A 50 25.46 8.95 8.55
C VAL A 50 24.69 9.75 9.56
N PHE A 51 25.22 10.92 9.93
CA PHE A 51 24.59 11.88 10.82
C PHE A 51 24.56 13.25 10.12
N GLY A 52 23.39 13.74 9.73
CA GLY A 52 23.20 15.06 9.11
C GLY A 52 23.25 16.19 10.13
N PHE A 53 22.49 16.03 11.22
CA PHE A 53 22.26 16.93 12.34
C PHE A 53 21.21 17.99 12.11
N ALA A 54 21.53 19.17 11.60
CA ALA A 54 20.54 20.22 11.42
C ALA A 54 20.77 20.93 10.08
N GLY A 55 19.71 21.46 9.48
CA GLY A 55 19.75 22.04 8.14
C GLY A 55 19.18 21.07 7.12
N ASP A 56 18.92 21.58 5.91
CA ASP A 56 18.26 20.79 4.87
C ASP A 56 19.33 19.97 4.11
N ASP A 57 19.50 18.71 4.46
CA ASP A 57 20.58 17.86 4.00
C ASP A 57 20.23 17.04 2.76
N ILE A 58 21.23 16.71 1.96
CA ILE A 58 21.12 15.74 0.87
C ILE A 58 22.00 14.54 1.20
N ILE A 59 21.38 13.40 1.48
CA ILE A 59 22.04 12.17 1.89
C ILE A 59 21.92 11.14 0.76
N LYS A 60 23.06 10.75 0.18
CA LYS A 60 23.10 9.79 -0.94
C LYS A 60 23.96 8.59 -0.60
N LEU A 61 23.30 7.48 -0.32
CA LEU A 61 23.92 6.20 -0.06
C LEU A 61 24.06 5.39 -1.35
N ASN A 62 24.98 4.44 -1.36
CA ASN A 62 25.28 3.63 -2.53
C ASN A 62 25.73 2.21 -2.19
N THR A 63 25.29 1.70 -1.03
CA THR A 63 25.60 0.34 -0.58
C THR A 63 24.81 -0.70 -1.36
N PRO A 64 25.48 -1.67 -2.00
CA PRO A 64 24.83 -2.87 -2.51
C PRO A 64 24.47 -3.84 -1.38
N GLU A 65 23.61 -4.82 -1.67
CA GLU A 65 23.19 -5.90 -0.76
C GLU A 65 24.29 -6.41 0.22
N ASN A 66 23.92 -6.50 1.51
CA ASN A 66 24.67 -6.98 2.69
C ASN A 66 25.48 -5.95 3.51
N ASP A 67 25.48 -4.68 3.13
CA ASP A 67 26.18 -3.60 3.86
C ASP A 67 25.23 -2.49 4.30
N ALA A 68 24.13 -2.88 4.96
CA ALA A 68 23.04 -2.01 5.42
C ALA A 68 23.51 -0.75 6.18
N ASP A 69 23.28 0.42 5.57
CA ASP A 69 23.55 1.74 6.15
C ASP A 69 22.60 2.11 7.28
N THR A 70 23.04 3.04 8.12
CA THR A 70 22.20 3.68 9.14
C THR A 70 22.28 5.19 9.00
N VAL A 71 21.13 5.84 8.84
CA VAL A 71 21.02 7.29 8.63
C VAL A 71 20.27 7.92 9.79
N PHE A 72 20.80 9.02 10.31
CA PHE A 72 20.14 9.98 11.18
C PHE A 72 20.23 11.34 10.48
N ALA A 73 19.17 11.77 9.80
CA ALA A 73 19.23 12.98 8.99
C ALA A 73 19.19 14.23 9.89
N GLY A 74 18.16 14.37 10.73
CA GLY A 74 18.14 15.29 11.87
C GLY A 74 17.01 16.31 11.79
N ASP A 75 17.28 17.56 12.15
CA ASP A 75 16.31 18.65 12.00
C ASP A 75 16.49 19.32 10.62
N GLY A 76 15.44 19.53 9.84
CA GLY A 76 15.53 20.15 8.51
C GLY A 76 14.68 19.39 7.50
N ASP A 77 14.49 19.96 6.31
CA ASP A 77 13.79 19.25 5.23
C ASP A 77 14.82 18.44 4.42
N ASP A 78 15.00 17.17 4.74
CA ASP A 78 16.09 16.32 4.22
C ASP A 78 15.69 15.52 2.95
N GLU A 79 16.65 15.36 2.02
CA GLU A 79 16.51 14.52 0.83
C GLU A 79 17.40 13.26 0.94
N ILE A 80 16.78 12.11 1.18
CA ILE A 80 17.46 10.85 1.50
C ILE A 80 17.29 9.85 0.36
N TYR A 81 18.40 9.36 -0.18
CA TYR A 81 18.45 8.24 -1.11
C TYR A 81 19.17 7.09 -0.42
N THR A 82 18.44 6.04 -0.06
CA THR A 82 19.03 4.90 0.61
C THR A 82 19.77 3.99 -0.38
N GLY A 83 20.70 3.20 0.15
CA GLY A 83 21.12 1.96 -0.48
C GLY A 83 20.26 0.80 0.04
N ASP A 84 20.65 -0.42 -0.32
CA ASP A 84 19.87 -1.60 -0.01
C ASP A 84 19.85 -1.89 1.49
N ASN A 85 18.67 -2.23 2.01
CA ASN A 85 18.45 -2.65 3.40
C ASN A 85 18.83 -1.61 4.47
N ALA A 86 18.52 -0.34 4.24
CA ALA A 86 18.90 0.73 5.15
C ALA A 86 18.02 0.79 6.41
N THR A 87 18.57 1.36 7.49
CA THR A 87 17.77 1.88 8.61
C THR A 87 17.85 3.40 8.60
N VAL A 88 16.72 4.08 8.51
CA VAL A 88 16.67 5.55 8.42
C VAL A 88 15.82 6.13 9.54
N PHE A 89 16.36 7.19 10.15
CA PHE A 89 15.64 8.13 11.01
C PHE A 89 15.77 9.49 10.34
N ALA A 90 14.70 10.00 9.72
CA ALA A 90 14.74 11.25 8.99
C ALA A 90 14.76 12.42 9.99
N GLY A 91 13.77 12.52 10.88
CA GLY A 91 13.86 13.35 12.07
C GLY A 91 12.73 14.35 12.15
N ALA A 92 13.02 15.65 12.13
CA ALA A 92 12.01 16.69 12.20
C ALA A 92 12.14 17.63 11.01
N GLY A 93 11.04 17.95 10.34
CA GLY A 93 11.02 18.66 9.07
C GLY A 93 10.31 17.82 8.02
N ASN A 94 10.04 18.39 6.85
CA ASN A 94 9.32 17.69 5.79
C ASN A 94 10.33 16.95 4.90
N ASP A 95 10.56 15.69 5.22
CA ASP A 95 11.61 14.86 4.65
C ASP A 95 11.13 14.11 3.40
N SER A 96 12.06 13.86 2.48
CA SER A 96 11.81 13.06 1.28
C SER A 96 12.79 11.91 1.18
N LEU A 97 12.28 10.69 1.23
CA LEU A 97 13.05 9.47 1.16
C LEU A 97 12.72 8.65 -0.08
N ARG A 98 13.76 8.25 -0.82
CA ARG A 98 13.67 7.21 -1.83
C ARG A 98 14.38 5.94 -1.34
N MET A 99 13.62 4.87 -1.17
CA MET A 99 14.14 3.60 -0.67
C MET A 99 14.50 2.61 -1.77
N THR A 100 15.35 1.64 -1.44
CA THR A 100 15.61 0.43 -2.24
C THR A 100 15.63 -0.81 -1.35
N GLU A 101 15.21 -1.95 -1.92
CA GLU A 101 15.19 -3.27 -1.25
C GLU A 101 14.49 -3.23 0.15
N SER A 102 14.81 -4.14 1.10
CA SER A 102 14.11 -4.25 2.40
C SER A 102 14.57 -3.24 3.46
N SER A 103 13.94 -2.08 3.59
CA SER A 103 14.37 -1.02 4.52
C SER A 103 13.49 -0.86 5.76
N THR A 104 14.05 -0.32 6.85
CA THR A 104 13.30 0.13 8.02
C THR A 104 13.42 1.65 8.15
N ILE A 105 12.30 2.35 8.10
CA ILE A 105 12.25 3.80 7.96
C ILE A 105 11.37 4.39 9.06
N PHE A 106 11.87 5.44 9.70
CA PHE A 106 11.15 6.30 10.61
C PHE A 106 11.29 7.72 10.06
N MET A 107 10.20 8.31 9.58
CA MET A 107 10.25 9.65 8.99
C MET A 107 10.25 10.73 10.09
N GLY A 108 9.30 10.68 11.02
CA GLY A 108 9.36 11.47 12.26
C GLY A 108 8.34 12.60 12.29
N ASP A 109 8.74 13.82 12.63
CA ASP A 109 7.82 14.97 12.70
C ASP A 109 7.87 15.74 11.37
N GLY A 110 6.76 15.90 10.66
CA GLY A 110 6.69 16.66 9.40
C GLY A 110 5.71 16.06 8.42
N ASP A 111 5.35 16.79 7.36
CA ASP A 111 4.62 16.19 6.24
C ASP A 111 5.62 15.50 5.31
N ASP A 112 5.83 14.20 5.51
CA ASP A 112 6.92 13.44 4.92
C ASP A 112 6.54 12.71 3.63
N ARG A 113 7.56 12.33 2.86
CA ARG A 113 7.39 11.59 1.61
C ARG A 113 8.31 10.39 1.54
N VAL A 114 7.73 9.23 1.25
CA VAL A 114 8.45 7.99 0.99
C VAL A 114 8.07 7.45 -0.39
N ASP A 115 9.06 7.26 -1.27
CA ASP A 115 8.88 6.62 -2.57
C ASP A 115 9.76 5.36 -2.69
N ALA A 116 9.17 4.26 -3.17
CA ALA A 116 9.94 3.08 -3.58
C ALA A 116 10.82 3.34 -4.82
N GLY A 117 11.93 2.62 -4.95
CA GLY A 117 12.75 2.53 -6.15
C GLY A 117 12.13 1.68 -7.27
N LEU A 118 12.78 1.61 -8.43
CA LEU A 118 12.32 0.82 -9.60
C LEU A 118 12.60 -0.69 -9.47
N ASP A 119 13.33 -1.09 -8.43
CA ASP A 119 13.79 -2.44 -8.14
C ASP A 119 13.72 -2.64 -6.60
N VAL A 120 12.59 -2.29 -5.97
CA VAL A 120 12.38 -2.70 -4.57
C VAL A 120 11.99 -4.17 -4.63
N HIS A 121 12.86 -4.99 -4.05
CA HIS A 121 12.61 -6.38 -3.74
C HIS A 121 12.78 -6.50 -2.22
N GLY A 122 11.75 -6.81 -1.46
CA GLY A 122 11.91 -6.79 -0.01
C GLY A 122 10.69 -6.90 0.89
N HIS A 123 10.95 -6.70 2.18
CA HIS A 123 9.93 -6.53 3.21
C HIS A 123 10.28 -5.25 3.95
N ASN A 124 9.52 -4.19 3.69
CA ASN A 124 9.76 -2.87 4.20
C ASN A 124 8.98 -2.65 5.49
N THR A 125 9.55 -1.85 6.38
CA THR A 125 8.82 -1.32 7.53
C THR A 125 8.93 0.18 7.53
N VAL A 126 7.82 0.88 7.38
CA VAL A 126 7.75 2.34 7.38
C VAL A 126 6.86 2.80 8.51
N PHE A 127 7.37 3.78 9.26
CA PHE A 127 6.61 4.61 10.18
C PHE A 127 6.69 6.03 9.64
N GLY A 128 5.55 6.62 9.26
CA GLY A 128 5.45 8.01 8.85
C GLY A 128 5.77 8.91 10.04
N GLY A 129 4.90 8.96 11.03
CA GLY A 129 5.13 9.71 12.27
C GLY A 129 4.09 10.80 12.45
N ASP A 130 4.48 11.99 12.90
CA ASP A 130 3.54 13.11 13.08
C ASP A 130 3.52 13.95 11.80
N GLY A 131 2.37 14.10 11.13
CA GLY A 131 2.18 14.93 9.95
C GLY A 131 1.35 14.21 8.89
N ASN A 132 1.05 14.89 7.78
CA ASN A 132 0.29 14.28 6.67
C ASN A 132 1.27 13.69 5.66
N ASP A 133 1.55 12.41 5.82
CA ASP A 133 2.59 11.71 5.12
C ASP A 133 2.12 11.13 3.81
N ARG A 134 3.08 10.95 2.89
CA ARG A 134 2.82 10.33 1.59
C ARG A 134 3.76 9.15 1.38
N ILE A 135 3.23 7.95 1.58
CA ILE A 135 3.95 6.68 1.45
C ILE A 135 3.51 5.99 0.15
N ASN A 136 4.42 5.91 -0.82
CA ASN A 136 4.12 5.48 -2.17
C ASN A 136 5.06 4.37 -2.63
N PHE A 137 4.58 3.14 -2.65
CA PHE A 137 5.38 2.02 -3.15
C PHE A 137 5.17 1.78 -4.65
N ASN A 138 4.19 2.45 -5.28
CA ASN A 138 3.79 2.27 -6.68
C ASN A 138 4.74 2.82 -7.77
N TYR A 139 6.03 3.00 -7.45
CA TYR A 139 6.99 3.63 -8.36
C TYR A 139 7.60 2.64 -9.36
N GLY A 140 6.80 2.02 -10.24
CA GLY A 140 7.37 1.07 -11.22
C GLY A 140 6.49 0.71 -12.42
N ILE A 141 5.18 0.82 -12.28
CA ILE A 141 4.26 0.28 -13.29
C ILE A 141 4.17 1.20 -14.53
N TYR A 142 4.34 2.52 -14.35
CA TYR A 142 4.16 3.47 -15.44
C TYR A 142 5.31 3.52 -16.47
N TRP A 143 6.51 3.03 -16.15
CA TRP A 143 7.69 3.23 -17.02
C TRP A 143 8.36 1.93 -17.51
N GLY A 144 8.05 0.77 -16.91
CA GLY A 144 8.68 -0.52 -17.23
C GLY A 144 8.08 -1.31 -18.40
N ILE A 145 6.79 -1.09 -18.75
CA ILE A 145 6.10 -1.89 -19.79
C ILE A 145 6.29 -1.28 -21.20
N HIS A 146 7.06 -0.19 -21.35
CA HIS A 146 7.34 0.42 -22.66
C HIS A 146 8.60 -0.09 -23.38
N TYR A 147 9.18 -1.22 -22.97
CA TYR A 147 10.26 -1.88 -23.73
C TYR A 147 9.89 -3.30 -24.15
N GLY A 148 8.89 -3.36 -25.05
CA GLY A 148 8.71 -4.39 -26.08
C GLY A 148 9.13 -5.82 -25.75
N ILE A 149 8.14 -6.66 -25.45
CA ILE A 149 8.01 -8.08 -25.82
C ILE A 149 9.36 -8.79 -25.96
N ASP A 150 9.90 -9.29 -24.84
CA ASP A 150 10.76 -10.48 -24.73
C ASP A 150 11.39 -10.59 -23.32
N ASP A 151 11.31 -9.56 -22.49
CA ASP A 151 11.46 -9.72 -21.04
C ASP A 151 10.12 -10.25 -20.50
N PRO A 152 10.06 -11.42 -19.84
CA PRO A 152 8.87 -11.75 -19.04
C PRO A 152 8.63 -10.56 -18.09
N PRO A 153 7.37 -10.26 -17.70
CA PRO A 153 7.16 -9.36 -16.58
C PRO A 153 8.09 -9.84 -15.48
N ARG A 154 9.09 -9.03 -15.14
CA ARG A 154 10.00 -9.31 -14.02
C ARG A 154 9.07 -9.72 -12.90
N GLU A 155 9.32 -10.93 -12.40
CA GLU A 155 8.42 -11.67 -11.53
C GLU A 155 7.76 -10.72 -10.54
N ILE A 156 6.43 -10.79 -10.50
CA ILE A 156 5.60 -10.32 -9.40
C ILE A 156 6.39 -10.57 -8.11
N MET A 157 6.71 -9.53 -7.35
CA MET A 157 7.37 -9.67 -6.06
C MET A 157 6.29 -9.41 -5.01
N PRO A 158 5.66 -10.47 -4.48
CA PRO A 158 4.93 -10.37 -3.23
C PRO A 158 5.87 -9.83 -2.16
N GLU A 159 5.53 -8.68 -1.60
CA GLU A 159 6.24 -8.09 -0.47
C GLU A 159 5.26 -7.96 0.68
N ASP A 160 5.58 -8.63 1.78
CA ASP A 160 4.86 -8.46 3.04
C ASP A 160 5.36 -7.18 3.73
N ASP A 161 4.99 -6.00 3.23
CA ASP A 161 5.37 -4.73 3.85
C ASP A 161 4.54 -4.45 5.11
N VAL A 162 5.12 -3.65 5.99
CA VAL A 162 4.47 -3.14 7.20
C VAL A 162 4.54 -1.63 7.18
N ILE A 163 3.39 -0.96 7.13
CA ILE A 163 3.30 0.50 7.02
C ILE A 163 2.40 1.01 8.14
N TYR A 164 2.87 2.04 8.83
CA TYR A 164 2.13 2.84 9.79
C TYR A 164 2.19 4.28 9.33
N GLY A 165 1.04 4.90 9.08
CA GLY A 165 0.92 6.32 8.72
C GLY A 165 1.40 7.18 9.88
N GLY A 166 0.67 7.13 10.98
CA GLY A 166 1.03 7.80 12.23
C GLY A 166 -0.06 8.79 12.63
N ALA A 167 0.28 10.04 12.90
CA ALA A 167 -0.69 11.07 13.26
C ALA A 167 -0.81 12.10 12.15
N GLY A 168 -1.96 12.19 11.49
CA GLY A 168 -2.23 13.12 10.39
C GLY A 168 -3.09 12.45 9.33
N ASP A 169 -3.51 13.20 8.31
CA ASP A 169 -4.28 12.64 7.21
C ASP A 169 -3.31 12.08 6.14
N ASP A 170 -3.02 10.78 6.19
CA ASP A 170 -1.97 10.14 5.39
C ASP A 170 -2.47 9.61 4.04
N TRP A 171 -1.55 9.54 3.09
CA TRP A 171 -1.76 8.88 1.81
C TRP A 171 -0.84 7.69 1.67
N ILE A 172 -1.40 6.48 1.68
CA ILE A 172 -0.65 5.24 1.67
C ILE A 172 -1.05 4.41 0.45
N GLN A 173 -0.07 4.14 -0.40
CA GLN A 173 -0.23 3.26 -1.55
C GLN A 173 0.80 2.13 -1.47
N PRO A 174 0.45 0.98 -0.84
CA PRO A 174 1.32 -0.18 -0.80
C PRO A 174 1.33 -0.88 -2.17
N MET A 175 2.31 -1.75 -2.39
CA MET A 175 2.38 -2.66 -3.53
C MET A 175 2.60 -4.09 -3.05
N GLY A 176 2.33 -5.07 -3.90
CA GLY A 176 2.59 -6.46 -3.57
C GLY A 176 1.50 -7.06 -2.66
N GLU A 177 1.80 -8.22 -2.09
CA GLU A 177 0.82 -9.09 -1.46
C GLU A 177 0.99 -9.14 0.07
N ASN A 178 -0.10 -9.36 0.81
CA ASN A 178 -0.09 -9.58 2.27
C ASN A 178 0.50 -8.44 3.14
N ASN A 179 0.50 -7.22 2.61
CA ASN A 179 0.82 -6.01 3.35
C ASN A 179 0.02 -5.89 4.65
N LEU A 180 0.65 -5.33 5.68
CA LEU A 180 0.00 -4.82 6.88
C LEU A 180 0.09 -3.30 6.86
N VAL A 181 -1.05 -2.64 6.73
CA VAL A 181 -1.12 -1.18 6.69
C VAL A 181 -2.03 -0.68 7.80
N HIS A 182 -1.56 0.30 8.54
CA HIS A 182 -2.31 1.10 9.51
C HIS A 182 -2.24 2.56 9.07
N GLY A 183 -3.39 3.22 8.97
CA GLY A 183 -3.49 4.68 8.85
C GLY A 183 -3.07 5.37 10.15
N ASP A 184 -3.51 4.80 11.27
CA ASP A 184 -3.33 5.30 12.65
C ASP A 184 -4.27 6.50 12.97
N GLU A 185 -3.80 7.63 13.49
CA GLU A 185 -4.68 8.77 13.86
C GLU A 185 -4.86 9.74 12.68
N GLY A 186 -6.06 9.92 12.15
CA GLY A 186 -6.33 10.89 11.09
C GLY A 186 -7.33 10.36 10.07
N ASN A 187 -7.59 11.13 9.01
CA ASN A 187 -8.47 10.68 7.92
C ASN A 187 -7.61 10.22 6.74
N ASP A 188 -7.32 8.93 6.71
CA ASP A 188 -6.33 8.35 5.84
C ASP A 188 -6.91 7.88 4.51
N LEU A 189 -6.05 7.86 3.49
CA LEU A 189 -6.34 7.25 2.21
C LEU A 189 -5.37 6.10 1.96
N ILE A 190 -5.87 4.89 2.11
CA ILE A 190 -5.16 3.65 1.80
C ILE A 190 -5.68 3.13 0.46
N SER A 191 -4.81 3.08 -0.55
CA SER A 191 -5.17 2.64 -1.91
C SER A 191 -4.27 1.52 -2.38
N VAL A 192 -4.80 0.30 -2.46
CA VAL A 192 -4.09 -0.87 -2.98
C VAL A 192 -4.40 -1.06 -4.45
N GLU A 193 -3.36 -1.04 -5.28
CA GLU A 193 -3.46 -1.36 -6.71
C GLU A 193 -3.04 -2.81 -6.95
N LEU A 194 -3.97 -3.64 -7.40
CA LEU A 194 -3.72 -5.06 -7.62
C LEU A 194 -3.08 -5.31 -8.99
N LEU A 195 -1.93 -6.01 -8.99
CA LEU A 195 -1.22 -6.41 -10.22
C LEU A 195 -1.29 -7.91 -10.52
N LEU A 196 -2.18 -8.62 -9.83
CA LEU A 196 -2.14 -10.07 -9.76
C LEU A 196 -2.31 -10.78 -11.11
N GLN A 197 -1.35 -11.68 -11.38
CA GLN A 197 -1.51 -12.83 -12.28
C GLN A 197 -1.77 -14.15 -11.50
N THR A 198 -1.84 -14.11 -10.16
CA THR A 198 -2.16 -15.24 -9.27
C THR A 198 -3.02 -14.79 -8.08
N PRO A 199 -3.97 -15.61 -7.56
CA PRO A 199 -4.88 -15.21 -6.47
C PRO A 199 -4.18 -15.27 -5.09
N THR A 200 -3.44 -14.22 -4.73
CA THR A 200 -2.54 -14.27 -3.57
C THR A 200 -2.50 -13.02 -2.68
N ASP A 201 -3.21 -11.93 -3.01
CA ASP A 201 -3.30 -10.75 -2.15
C ASP A 201 -4.27 -10.97 -0.98
N ASN A 202 -3.72 -11.15 0.23
CA ASN A 202 -4.47 -11.21 1.50
C ASN A 202 -3.92 -10.17 2.49
N GLY A 203 -3.85 -8.91 2.07
CA GLY A 203 -3.41 -7.82 2.93
C GLY A 203 -4.38 -7.55 4.09
N ARG A 204 -3.86 -6.86 5.10
CA ARG A 204 -4.64 -6.33 6.22
C ARG A 204 -4.48 -4.82 6.21
N LEU A 205 -5.59 -4.12 6.06
CA LEU A 205 -5.66 -2.67 5.90
C LEU A 205 -6.55 -2.14 7.01
N TYR A 206 -5.98 -1.29 7.85
CA TYR A 206 -6.63 -0.66 8.99
C TYR A 206 -6.61 0.85 8.78
N GLY A 207 -7.76 1.52 8.82
CA GLY A 207 -7.84 2.98 8.89
C GLY A 207 -7.42 3.47 10.27
N ASP A 208 -7.96 2.82 11.31
CA ASP A 208 -7.77 3.11 12.73
C ASP A 208 -8.62 4.30 13.21
N ASP A 209 -8.06 5.44 13.64
CA ASP A 209 -8.82 6.54 14.26
C ASP A 209 -9.08 7.69 13.25
N GLY A 210 -10.24 7.74 12.61
CA GLY A 210 -10.73 8.89 11.83
C GLY A 210 -11.70 8.48 10.73
N ASP A 211 -12.10 9.41 9.86
CA ASP A 211 -13.00 9.12 8.74
C ASP A 211 -12.17 8.66 7.51
N ASP A 212 -11.92 7.36 7.40
CA ASP A 212 -10.92 6.79 6.49
C ASP A 212 -11.48 6.36 5.13
N LYS A 213 -10.56 6.20 4.17
CA LYS A 213 -10.84 5.65 2.84
C LYS A 213 -9.90 4.51 2.54
N ILE A 214 -10.46 3.32 2.41
CA ILE A 214 -9.71 2.11 2.08
C ILE A 214 -10.21 1.58 0.74
N TYR A 215 -9.36 1.67 -0.27
CA TYR A 215 -9.69 1.27 -1.64
C TYR A 215 -8.83 0.11 -2.10
N ILE A 216 -9.48 -0.96 -2.53
CA ILE A 216 -8.86 -2.03 -3.29
C ILE A 216 -9.33 -1.88 -4.73
N VAL A 217 -8.44 -1.39 -5.58
CA VAL A 217 -8.75 -1.08 -6.97
C VAL A 217 -8.08 -2.08 -7.92
N ASN A 218 -8.84 -2.47 -8.93
CA ASN A 218 -8.31 -3.24 -10.04
C ASN A 218 -7.90 -2.26 -11.15
N GLU A 219 -6.65 -2.31 -11.61
CA GLU A 219 -6.22 -1.55 -12.78
C GLU A 219 -6.60 -2.30 -14.07
N PRO A 220 -7.51 -1.76 -14.90
CA PRO A 220 -7.88 -2.39 -16.15
C PRO A 220 -6.77 -2.19 -17.19
N PHE A 221 -5.76 -3.04 -17.18
CA PHE A 221 -4.76 -3.04 -18.24
C PHE A 221 -5.40 -3.50 -19.57
N PRO A 222 -5.35 -2.69 -20.65
CA PRO A 222 -5.93 -3.07 -21.93
C PRO A 222 -5.27 -4.36 -22.47
N GLY A 223 -6.02 -5.46 -22.45
CA GLY A 223 -5.57 -6.76 -22.96
C GLY A 223 -4.97 -7.71 -21.93
N TYR A 224 -4.91 -7.32 -20.65
CA TYR A 224 -4.60 -8.23 -19.54
C TYR A 224 -5.73 -8.18 -18.52
N ASN A 225 -6.32 -9.34 -18.22
CA ASN A 225 -7.23 -9.50 -17.11
C ASN A 225 -6.43 -9.56 -15.80
N ILE A 226 -5.82 -8.44 -15.44
CA ILE A 226 -5.16 -8.27 -14.14
C ILE A 226 -6.28 -8.05 -13.10
N GLY A 227 -6.12 -8.59 -11.89
CA GLY A 227 -7.10 -8.43 -10.79
C GLY A 227 -8.41 -9.23 -10.88
N GLN A 228 -8.51 -10.22 -11.79
CA GLN A 228 -9.67 -11.14 -11.86
C GLN A 228 -9.50 -12.45 -11.06
N LEU A 229 -8.35 -12.62 -10.41
CA LEU A 229 -8.02 -13.80 -9.64
C LEU A 229 -8.16 -13.44 -8.17
N GLY A 230 -9.24 -13.91 -7.54
CA GLY A 230 -9.77 -13.24 -6.38
C GLY A 230 -8.86 -13.09 -5.17
N THR A 231 -9.07 -12.02 -4.43
CA THR A 231 -8.38 -11.59 -3.21
C THR A 231 -9.17 -12.00 -1.97
N HIS A 232 -8.52 -11.97 -0.81
CA HIS A 232 -9.19 -12.11 0.49
C HIS A 232 -8.55 -11.14 1.48
N PHE A 233 -8.67 -9.84 1.21
CA PHE A 233 -8.19 -8.79 2.11
C PHE A 233 -9.02 -8.76 3.39
N ASN A 234 -8.39 -8.26 4.45
CA ASN A 234 -9.07 -7.83 5.65
C ASN A 234 -9.02 -6.30 5.69
N LEU A 235 -10.17 -5.66 5.57
CA LEU A 235 -10.33 -4.21 5.64
C LEU A 235 -11.06 -3.90 6.94
N ASP A 236 -10.56 -2.93 7.68
CA ASP A 236 -11.15 -2.45 8.93
C ASP A 236 -11.04 -0.92 8.94
N GLY A 237 -12.18 -0.23 8.89
CA GLY A 237 -12.22 1.23 8.92
C GLY A 237 -11.72 1.74 10.27
N GLY A 238 -12.35 1.28 11.34
CA GLY A 238 -11.93 1.58 12.71
C GLY A 238 -12.90 2.53 13.38
N ALA A 239 -12.49 3.73 13.72
CA ALA A 239 -13.30 4.71 14.42
C ALA A 239 -13.54 5.97 13.58
N GLY A 240 -14.69 6.04 12.94
CA GLY A 240 -15.11 7.21 12.16
C GLY A 240 -16.20 6.81 11.20
N ASN A 241 -16.44 7.62 10.18
CA ASN A 241 -17.39 7.30 9.12
C ASN A 241 -16.59 6.90 7.88
N ASP A 242 -16.32 5.62 7.76
CA ASP A 242 -15.33 5.10 6.83
C ASP A 242 -15.94 4.75 5.48
N LEU A 243 -15.12 4.80 4.43
CA LEU A 243 -15.49 4.38 3.08
C LEU A 243 -14.59 3.23 2.63
N LEU A 244 -15.17 2.04 2.57
CA LEU A 244 -14.47 0.81 2.18
C LEU A 244 -14.95 0.39 0.79
N LEU A 245 -14.04 0.38 -0.18
CA LEU A 245 -14.28 -0.11 -1.55
C LEU A 245 -13.55 -1.44 -1.74
N SER A 246 -14.32 -2.52 -1.95
CA SER A 246 -13.79 -3.73 -2.57
C SER A 246 -14.23 -3.79 -4.03
N SER A 247 -13.26 -3.67 -4.95
CA SER A 247 -13.46 -3.80 -6.39
C SER A 247 -12.61 -4.93 -7.02
N SER A 248 -12.04 -5.80 -6.19
CA SER A 248 -11.38 -7.05 -6.57
C SER A 248 -12.37 -8.20 -6.57
N SER A 249 -12.18 -9.20 -7.43
CA SER A 249 -12.91 -10.47 -7.24
C SER A 249 -12.42 -11.18 -5.97
N GLY A 250 -13.17 -12.16 -5.45
CA GLY A 250 -12.78 -12.94 -4.27
C GLY A 250 -13.49 -12.46 -3.01
N GLY A 251 -13.59 -13.32 -1.99
CA GLY A 251 -14.32 -12.99 -0.76
C GLY A 251 -13.46 -12.20 0.23
N ASP A 252 -13.51 -10.87 0.14
CA ASP A 252 -12.85 -10.00 1.11
C ASP A 252 -13.64 -9.94 2.43
N THR A 253 -12.95 -9.62 3.53
CA THR A 253 -13.57 -9.41 4.85
C THR A 253 -13.51 -7.93 5.20
N LEU A 254 -14.66 -7.31 5.42
CA LEU A 254 -14.82 -5.89 5.66
C LEU A 254 -15.41 -5.66 7.06
N THR A 255 -14.87 -4.69 7.77
CA THR A 255 -15.32 -4.23 9.08
C THR A 255 -15.41 -2.71 9.00
N GLY A 256 -16.57 -2.14 9.29
CA GLY A 256 -16.71 -0.68 9.33
C GLY A 256 -16.09 -0.12 10.60
N GLY A 257 -16.41 -0.75 11.72
CA GLY A 257 -16.00 -0.32 13.04
C GLY A 257 -17.08 0.53 13.69
N SER A 258 -16.70 1.64 14.33
CA SER A 258 -17.65 2.54 14.98
C SER A 258 -17.90 3.79 14.16
N GLY A 259 -19.15 4.02 13.79
CA GLY A 259 -19.59 5.25 13.13
C GLY A 259 -20.67 4.94 12.10
N ASN A 260 -20.68 5.67 10.98
CA ASN A 260 -21.63 5.38 9.91
C ASN A 260 -20.86 5.08 8.63
N ASP A 261 -20.61 3.79 8.43
CA ASP A 261 -19.65 3.36 7.41
C ASP A 261 -20.35 3.08 6.08
N VAL A 262 -19.59 3.17 5.00
CA VAL A 262 -20.06 2.93 3.65
C VAL A 262 -19.25 1.83 3.01
N PHE A 263 -19.91 0.72 2.71
CA PHE A 263 -19.36 -0.38 1.93
C PHE A 263 -19.75 -0.17 0.48
N LEU A 264 -18.79 0.24 -0.34
CA LEU A 264 -18.97 0.63 -1.74
C LEU A 264 -18.62 -0.52 -2.68
N TYR A 265 -19.48 -0.75 -3.68
CA TYR A 265 -19.26 -1.70 -4.75
C TYR A 265 -19.60 -1.08 -6.10
N GLU A 266 -18.63 -1.10 -7.02
CA GLU A 266 -18.75 -0.46 -8.34
C GLU A 266 -18.76 -1.49 -9.48
N TRP A 267 -18.29 -2.72 -9.23
CA TRP A 267 -18.20 -3.77 -10.23
C TRP A 267 -18.91 -5.06 -9.79
N VAL A 268 -19.76 -5.61 -10.66
CA VAL A 268 -20.54 -6.84 -10.39
C VAL A 268 -19.68 -8.10 -10.19
N GLY A 269 -18.41 -8.06 -10.58
CA GLY A 269 -17.47 -9.16 -10.37
C GLY A 269 -16.65 -9.06 -9.09
N ALA A 270 -16.86 -8.01 -8.28
CA ALA A 270 -16.13 -7.83 -7.04
C ALA A 270 -16.43 -8.96 -6.04
N THR A 271 -17.71 -9.35 -5.92
CA THR A 271 -18.09 -10.44 -5.03
C THR A 271 -19.04 -11.43 -5.70
N SER A 272 -19.09 -12.67 -5.21
CA SER A 272 -19.90 -13.74 -5.80
C SER A 272 -20.57 -14.63 -4.77
N ALA A 273 -21.66 -15.30 -5.15
CA ALA A 273 -22.31 -16.26 -4.25
C ALA A 273 -21.44 -17.49 -3.88
N LYS A 274 -20.37 -17.79 -4.62
CA LYS A 274 -19.45 -18.90 -4.30
C LYS A 274 -18.34 -18.50 -3.34
N ASP A 275 -17.96 -17.23 -3.39
CA ASP A 275 -16.90 -16.62 -2.62
C ASP A 275 -17.33 -15.18 -2.33
N PRO A 276 -18.24 -14.99 -1.36
CA PRO A 276 -18.82 -13.69 -1.09
C PRO A 276 -17.91 -12.88 -0.18
N ASP A 277 -17.91 -11.58 -0.38
CA ASP A 277 -17.48 -10.62 0.62
C ASP A 277 -18.29 -10.78 1.91
N ILE A 278 -17.59 -10.59 3.03
CA ILE A 278 -18.12 -10.75 4.37
C ILE A 278 -17.99 -9.42 5.10
N ILE A 279 -19.12 -8.76 5.36
CA ILE A 279 -19.18 -7.60 6.25
C ILE A 279 -19.46 -8.10 7.68
N THR A 280 -18.54 -7.82 8.61
CA THR A 280 -18.52 -8.50 9.91
C THR A 280 -19.37 -7.84 10.99
N ASP A 281 -19.64 -6.53 10.87
CA ASP A 281 -20.21 -5.71 11.94
C ASP A 281 -21.30 -4.71 11.48
N PHE A 282 -21.83 -4.87 10.26
CA PHE A 282 -22.84 -3.98 9.67
C PHE A 282 -23.96 -3.61 10.66
N THR A 283 -24.05 -2.33 10.99
CA THR A 283 -24.95 -1.77 11.99
C THR A 283 -25.92 -0.77 11.36
N PHE A 284 -27.22 -1.00 11.59
CA PHE A 284 -28.27 -0.14 11.06
C PHE A 284 -29.38 0.10 12.10
N ASN A 285 -29.20 1.06 12.99
CA ASN A 285 -30.11 1.36 14.10
C ASN A 285 -30.27 2.89 14.31
N GLU A 286 -30.66 3.32 15.52
CA GLU A 286 -30.86 4.75 15.83
C GLU A 286 -29.55 5.51 16.10
N GLN A 287 -28.46 4.78 16.39
CA GLN A 287 -27.15 5.31 16.75
C GLN A 287 -26.19 5.31 15.57
N GLU A 288 -26.18 4.23 14.79
CA GLU A 288 -25.25 3.97 13.68
C GLU A 288 -26.04 3.47 12.47
N GLN A 289 -25.71 3.98 11.28
CA GLN A 289 -26.47 3.81 10.05
C GLN A 289 -25.59 3.49 8.85
N ASP A 290 -24.88 2.38 8.92
CA ASP A 290 -24.04 1.89 7.84
C ASP A 290 -24.84 1.74 6.55
N LYS A 291 -24.15 1.90 5.42
CA LYS A 291 -24.71 1.84 4.09
C LYS A 291 -23.96 0.86 3.21
N ILE A 292 -24.73 0.14 2.39
CA ILE A 292 -24.20 -0.55 1.23
C ILE A 292 -24.46 0.33 0.02
N ASN A 293 -23.40 0.83 -0.59
CA ASN A 293 -23.48 1.69 -1.76
C ASN A 293 -23.30 0.86 -3.04
N LEU A 294 -24.39 0.71 -3.79
CA LEU A 294 -24.45 0.03 -5.08
C LEU A 294 -24.80 1.01 -6.21
N ARG A 295 -24.77 2.32 -5.95
CA ARG A 295 -25.17 3.36 -6.90
C ARG A 295 -24.36 3.31 -8.19
N GLU A 296 -23.12 2.85 -8.14
CA GLU A 296 -22.25 2.80 -9.32
C GLU A 296 -22.01 1.37 -9.83
N LEU A 297 -22.73 0.38 -9.28
CA LEU A 297 -22.54 -1.03 -9.60
C LEU A 297 -22.84 -1.32 -11.08
N ASN A 298 -21.82 -1.78 -11.82
CA ASN A 298 -21.92 -2.05 -13.25
C ASN A 298 -21.12 -3.30 -13.70
N ASP A 299 -21.39 -3.77 -14.93
CA ASP A 299 -20.74 -4.94 -15.55
C ASP A 299 -19.43 -4.60 -16.29
N SER A 300 -19.14 -3.32 -16.44
CA SER A 300 -17.99 -2.85 -17.19
C SER A 300 -16.89 -2.46 -16.22
N GLY A 301 -16.08 -3.43 -15.77
CA GLY A 301 -14.80 -3.17 -15.08
C GLY A 301 -13.79 -2.33 -15.90
N TYR A 302 -14.20 -1.73 -17.01
CA TYR A 302 -13.43 -0.93 -17.96
C TYR A 302 -13.61 0.59 -17.79
N GLU A 303 -14.63 1.07 -17.06
CA GLU A 303 -14.95 2.52 -16.99
C GLU A 303 -14.32 3.26 -15.80
N TYR A 304 -13.38 2.63 -15.08
CA TYR A 304 -12.67 3.20 -13.92
C TYR A 304 -12.07 4.61 -14.20
N TYR A 305 -11.56 4.87 -15.40
CA TYR A 305 -10.92 6.16 -15.69
C TYR A 305 -11.84 7.27 -16.24
N ASP A 306 -13.07 6.95 -16.68
CA ASP A 306 -14.01 8.00 -17.11
C ASP A 306 -14.79 8.59 -15.91
N ASN A 307 -14.90 7.85 -14.80
CA ASN A 307 -15.74 8.23 -13.65
C ASN A 307 -15.03 9.03 -12.55
N LEU A 308 -13.69 8.99 -12.45
CA LEU A 308 -12.93 10.02 -11.73
C LEU A 308 -13.08 11.42 -12.37
N ILE A 309 -13.64 11.48 -13.59
CA ILE A 309 -13.89 12.69 -14.39
C ILE A 309 -15.39 12.85 -14.72
N GLY A 310 -16.28 12.61 -13.76
CA GLY A 310 -17.60 13.25 -13.71
C GLY A 310 -18.66 12.75 -14.70
N TRP A 311 -18.68 11.47 -15.02
CA TRP A 311 -19.81 10.81 -15.69
C TRP A 311 -20.45 9.77 -14.75
N GLU A 312 -21.10 10.23 -13.67
CA GLU A 312 -21.92 9.36 -12.80
C GLU A 312 -22.99 8.63 -13.64
N VAL A 313 -22.86 7.32 -13.81
CA VAL A 313 -23.95 6.46 -14.30
C VAL A 313 -24.54 5.74 -13.11
N ASP A 314 -25.64 6.29 -12.59
CA ASP A 314 -26.41 5.65 -11.53
C ASP A 314 -26.90 4.26 -11.99
N SER A 315 -26.76 3.29 -11.10
CA SER A 315 -27.37 1.98 -11.21
C SER A 315 -28.89 2.17 -11.32
N ASP A 316 -29.55 1.30 -12.08
CA ASP A 316 -31.02 1.25 -12.11
C ASP A 316 -31.57 0.11 -11.25
N LEU A 317 -30.84 -0.22 -10.18
CA LEU A 317 -31.19 -1.26 -9.23
C LEU A 317 -32.46 -0.91 -8.45
N THR A 318 -33.33 -1.90 -8.28
CA THR A 318 -34.55 -1.79 -7.49
C THR A 318 -34.48 -2.68 -6.25
N PHE A 319 -34.61 -2.08 -5.07
CA PHE A 319 -34.75 -2.84 -3.83
C PHE A 319 -36.13 -3.51 -3.74
N ILE A 320 -36.16 -4.84 -3.68
CA ILE A 320 -37.40 -5.64 -3.57
C ILE A 320 -37.59 -6.27 -2.18
N GLY A 321 -36.71 -5.94 -1.22
CA GLY A 321 -36.73 -6.51 0.12
C GLY A 321 -36.48 -8.02 0.10
N TYR A 322 -37.30 -8.77 0.82
CA TYR A 322 -37.16 -10.24 0.97
C TYR A 322 -37.99 -11.04 -0.05
N GLN A 323 -38.44 -10.40 -1.13
CA GLN A 323 -39.17 -11.10 -2.20
C GLN A 323 -38.19 -11.88 -3.10
N PRO A 324 -38.61 -13.01 -3.70
CA PRO A 324 -37.83 -13.66 -4.75
C PRO A 324 -37.64 -12.72 -5.95
N PHE A 325 -36.51 -12.85 -6.65
CA PHE A 325 -36.28 -12.15 -7.92
C PHE A 325 -37.42 -12.37 -8.90
N SER A 326 -37.82 -11.31 -9.60
CA SER A 326 -38.88 -11.37 -10.61
C SER A 326 -38.40 -12.01 -11.92
N GLY A 327 -37.07 -12.10 -12.10
CA GLY A 327 -36.41 -12.57 -13.31
C GLY A 327 -36.30 -11.50 -14.40
N ASN A 328 -36.49 -10.22 -14.05
CA ASN A 328 -36.30 -9.09 -14.97
C ASN A 328 -34.92 -8.42 -14.82
N GLY A 329 -34.08 -8.88 -13.90
CA GLY A 329 -32.81 -8.25 -13.57
C GLY A 329 -32.95 -6.91 -12.86
N LYS A 330 -31.80 -6.34 -12.50
CA LYS A 330 -31.61 -5.06 -11.81
C LYS A 330 -32.35 -4.99 -10.48
N GLU A 331 -32.28 -6.06 -9.70
CA GLU A 331 -32.97 -6.20 -8.43
C GLU A 331 -31.98 -6.45 -7.30
N VAL A 332 -32.22 -5.82 -6.15
CA VAL A 332 -31.50 -6.07 -4.89
C VAL A 332 -32.49 -6.70 -3.93
N ARG A 333 -32.13 -7.86 -3.38
CA ARG A 333 -32.94 -8.57 -2.39
C ARG A 333 -32.11 -8.95 -1.17
N LEU A 334 -32.83 -9.33 -0.12
CA LEU A 334 -32.27 -9.83 1.13
C LEU A 334 -32.73 -11.27 1.38
N GLU A 335 -31.82 -12.11 1.87
CA GLU A 335 -32.13 -13.47 2.32
C GLU A 335 -31.51 -13.74 3.69
N HIS A 336 -32.34 -14.03 4.69
CA HIS A 336 -31.83 -14.44 6.01
C HIS A 336 -31.22 -15.83 5.95
N THR A 337 -30.05 -15.97 6.55
CA THR A 337 -29.31 -17.23 6.67
C THR A 337 -29.14 -17.61 8.14
N ALA A 338 -28.48 -18.74 8.40
CA ALA A 338 -28.13 -19.12 9.77
C ALA A 338 -27.01 -18.23 10.36
N GLU A 339 -26.24 -17.56 9.50
CA GLU A 339 -25.04 -16.79 9.84
C GLU A 339 -25.30 -15.27 9.85
N GLY A 340 -26.43 -14.82 9.30
CA GLY A 340 -26.83 -13.42 9.24
C GLY A 340 -27.80 -13.15 8.10
N THR A 341 -27.48 -12.22 7.22
CA THR A 341 -28.30 -11.87 6.04
C THR A 341 -27.43 -11.74 4.81
N ASN A 342 -27.83 -12.39 3.72
CA ASN A 342 -27.22 -12.18 2.41
C ASN A 342 -27.91 -10.99 1.72
N VAL A 343 -27.10 -10.10 1.16
CA VAL A 343 -27.51 -9.13 0.15
C VAL A 343 -27.22 -9.76 -1.20
N GLU A 344 -28.26 -9.95 -2.00
CA GLU A 344 -28.11 -10.54 -3.33
C GLU A 344 -28.56 -9.55 -4.39
N VAL A 345 -27.75 -9.45 -5.43
CA VAL A 345 -28.05 -8.59 -6.58
C VAL A 345 -28.17 -9.50 -7.81
N ASP A 346 -29.28 -9.33 -8.52
CA ASP A 346 -29.43 -9.80 -9.90
C ASP A 346 -29.16 -8.61 -10.82
N PRO A 347 -27.91 -8.36 -11.26
CA PRO A 347 -27.59 -7.15 -12.01
C PRO A 347 -28.05 -7.20 -13.48
N PHE A 348 -28.49 -8.36 -13.99
CA PHE A 348 -28.72 -8.57 -15.41
C PHE A 348 -30.15 -8.99 -15.74
N VAL A 349 -30.66 -8.49 -16.87
CA VAL A 349 -31.97 -8.92 -17.41
C VAL A 349 -31.90 -10.37 -17.92
N GLU A 350 -30.73 -10.83 -18.35
CA GLU A 350 -30.49 -12.21 -18.74
C GLU A 350 -29.97 -13.00 -17.54
N PRO A 351 -30.40 -14.26 -17.32
CA PRO A 351 -29.96 -15.04 -16.17
C PRO A 351 -28.44 -15.21 -16.18
N SER A 352 -27.74 -14.61 -15.22
CA SER A 352 -26.33 -14.90 -14.98
C SER A 352 -26.18 -16.27 -14.31
N ALA A 353 -25.02 -16.89 -14.50
CA ALA A 353 -24.71 -18.15 -13.82
C ALA A 353 -24.31 -17.94 -12.34
N GLU A 354 -24.07 -16.70 -11.94
CA GLU A 354 -23.50 -16.32 -10.65
C GLU A 354 -24.07 -14.97 -10.22
N LEU A 355 -24.65 -14.94 -9.02
CA LEU A 355 -25.19 -13.72 -8.42
C LEU A 355 -24.07 -12.99 -7.69
N PHE A 356 -24.11 -11.66 -7.76
CA PHE A 356 -23.36 -10.81 -6.84
C PHE A 356 -23.99 -10.98 -5.45
N GLN A 357 -23.16 -11.27 -4.45
CA GLN A 357 -23.64 -11.55 -3.10
C GLN A 357 -22.69 -10.99 -2.06
N ILE A 358 -23.22 -10.33 -1.04
CA ILE A 358 -22.49 -9.92 0.16
C ILE A 358 -23.11 -10.64 1.36
N GLN A 359 -22.29 -11.11 2.29
CA GLN A 359 -22.74 -11.69 3.56
C GLN A 359 -22.61 -10.67 4.68
N LEU A 360 -23.73 -10.31 5.31
CA LEU A 360 -23.78 -9.50 6.52
C LEU A 360 -23.83 -10.42 7.74
N VAL A 361 -22.71 -10.58 8.44
CA VAL A 361 -22.60 -11.52 9.57
C VAL A 361 -23.39 -11.01 10.77
N GLY A 362 -24.14 -11.88 11.42
CA GLY A 362 -24.89 -11.57 12.64
C GLY A 362 -26.12 -10.67 12.46
N VAL A 363 -26.28 -10.03 11.28
CA VAL A 363 -27.42 -9.16 10.97
C VAL A 363 -28.67 -10.02 10.78
N THR A 364 -29.60 -9.94 11.74
CA THR A 364 -30.88 -10.67 11.75
C THR A 364 -32.09 -9.77 11.86
N GLN A 365 -31.88 -8.47 12.01
CA GLN A 365 -32.94 -7.47 11.97
C GLN A 365 -33.45 -7.27 10.53
N GLU A 366 -34.68 -6.77 10.41
CA GLU A 366 -35.25 -6.39 9.12
C GLU A 366 -34.52 -5.13 8.61
N LEU A 367 -33.93 -5.22 7.43
CA LEU A 367 -33.37 -4.06 6.73
C LEU A 367 -34.37 -3.54 5.70
N THR A 368 -34.32 -2.24 5.43
CA THR A 368 -35.13 -1.57 4.42
C THR A 368 -34.24 -0.94 3.35
N GLN A 369 -34.84 -0.34 2.33
CA GLN A 369 -34.10 0.40 1.30
C GLN A 369 -33.19 1.49 1.89
N GLU A 370 -33.49 2.01 3.08
CA GLU A 370 -32.66 3.03 3.73
C GLU A 370 -31.25 2.55 4.09
N ALA A 371 -30.99 1.24 4.15
CA ALA A 371 -29.64 0.68 4.34
C ALA A 371 -28.79 0.72 3.05
N PHE A 372 -29.36 1.17 1.93
CA PHE A 372 -28.73 1.13 0.62
C PHE A 372 -28.66 2.52 -0.03
N ILE A 373 -27.59 2.74 -0.78
CA ILE A 373 -27.49 3.82 -1.77
C ILE A 373 -27.59 3.13 -3.14
N LEU A 374 -28.65 3.43 -3.90
CA LEU A 374 -28.98 2.77 -5.17
C LEU A 374 -29.09 3.78 -6.32
#